data_AF-V6AR07-F1
#
_entry.id   AF-V6AR07-F1
#
_cell.length_a   1.000
_cell.length_b   1.000
_cell.length_c   1.000
_cell.angle_alpha   90.00
_cell.angle_beta   90.00
_cell.angle_gamma   90.00
#
_symmetry.space_group_name_H-M   'P 1'
#
loop_
_entity.id
_entity.type
_entity.pdbx_description
1 polymer ?
#
loop_
_entity_poly.entity_id
_entity_poly.type
_entity_poly.pdbx_seq_one_letter_code
_entity_poly.pdbx_strand_id
1 'polypeptide(L)'
;MFADMRTAMPMAAALILYFYFRPGVPEYLLLPFFAVWIFCYYFDLRITISNLQLLEHERNLVFPILYRKMGKKAVPVQFLVETATIVIIAIIFEHAINVVSISIVSFVFGISHLEAYFSNKFLVKKIGKKYL
;
A
#
# COMPACT_ATOMS: atom_id res chain seq x y z
N MET A 1 -7.92 13.49 -9.49
CA MET A 1 -8.62 13.83 -8.23
C MET A 1 -9.74 12.85 -7.88
N PHE A 2 -10.78 12.63 -8.71
CA PHE A 2 -11.87 11.69 -8.38
C PHE A 2 -11.55 10.18 -8.45
N ALA A 3 -10.39 9.79 -9.01
CA ALA A 3 -9.95 8.40 -9.03
C ALA A 3 -9.29 7.97 -7.70
N ASP A 4 -8.64 8.90 -6.99
CA ASP A 4 -7.99 8.64 -5.69
C ASP A 4 -8.99 8.33 -4.58
N MET A 5 -10.09 9.08 -4.58
CA MET A 5 -11.13 8.96 -3.57
C MET A 5 -11.82 7.58 -3.58
N ARG A 6 -11.90 6.91 -4.74
CA ARG A 6 -12.60 5.62 -4.86
C ARG A 6 -11.85 4.46 -4.20
N THR A 7 -10.53 4.54 -4.08
CA THR A 7 -9.72 3.49 -3.42
C THR A 7 -9.35 3.88 -2.00
N ALA A 8 -9.06 5.16 -1.76
CA ALA A 8 -8.70 5.64 -0.42
C ALA A 8 -9.90 5.63 0.56
N MET A 9 -11.11 5.97 0.10
CA MET A 9 -12.28 6.02 0.99
C MET A 9 -12.69 4.65 1.55
N PRO A 10 -12.80 3.56 0.75
CA PRO A 10 -13.11 2.25 1.30
C PRO A 10 -12.10 1.78 2.35
N MET A 11 -10.81 2.10 2.16
CA MET A 11 -9.75 1.73 3.10
C MET A 11 -9.80 2.52 4.39
N ALA A 12 -9.97 3.84 4.30
CA ALA A 12 -10.17 4.68 5.46
C ALA A 12 -11.43 4.24 6.22
N ALA A 13 -12.53 3.96 5.51
CA ALA A 13 -13.76 3.45 6.10
C ALA A 13 -13.54 2.10 6.79
N ALA A 14 -12.82 1.16 6.18
CA ALA A 14 -12.51 -0.14 6.77
C ALA A 14 -11.71 0.01 8.07
N LEU A 15 -10.70 0.88 8.10
CA LEU A 15 -9.92 1.16 9.31
C LEU A 15 -10.79 1.81 10.40
N ILE A 16 -11.57 2.83 10.05
CA ILE A 16 -12.46 3.51 11.00
C ILE A 16 -13.46 2.53 11.60
N LEU A 17 -14.11 1.71 10.77
CA LEU A 17 -15.06 0.70 11.23
C LEU A 17 -14.39 -0.34 12.13
N TYR A 18 -13.21 -0.83 11.75
CA TYR A 18 -12.44 -1.75 12.59
C TYR A 18 -12.13 -1.16 13.96
N PHE A 19 -11.57 0.06 14.01
CA PHE A 19 -11.19 0.69 15.28
C PHE A 19 -12.38 1.13 16.13
N TYR A 20 -13.53 1.40 15.50
CA TYR A 20 -14.77 1.71 16.18
C TYR A 20 -15.41 0.47 16.81
N PHE A 21 -15.53 -0.63 16.07
CA PHE A 21 -16.21 -1.84 16.55
C PHE A 21 -15.28 -2.81 17.30
N ARG A 22 -13.97 -2.71 17.08
CA ARG A 22 -12.92 -3.56 17.69
C ARG A 22 -13.26 -5.06 17.67
N PRO A 23 -13.59 -5.64 16.49
CA PRO A 23 -13.81 -7.07 16.42
C PRO A 23 -12.53 -7.80 16.84
N GLY A 24 -12.66 -8.83 17.69
CA GLY A 24 -11.53 -9.66 18.08
C GLY A 24 -10.90 -10.32 16.85
N VAL A 25 -9.59 -10.22 16.70
CA VAL A 25 -8.83 -10.86 15.62
C VAL A 25 -8.08 -12.06 16.20
N PRO A 26 -8.35 -13.28 15.73
CA PRO A 26 -7.59 -14.46 16.13
C PRO A 26 -6.09 -14.32 15.85
N GLU A 27 -5.24 -14.72 16.81
CA GLU A 27 -3.79 -14.55 16.74
C GLU A 27 -3.14 -15.23 15.52
N TYR A 28 -3.69 -16.36 15.06
CA TYR A 28 -3.18 -17.07 13.89
C TYR A 28 -3.36 -16.29 12.57
N LEU A 29 -4.18 -15.22 12.55
CA LEU A 29 -4.36 -14.36 11.38
C LEU A 29 -3.36 -13.19 11.31
N LEU A 30 -2.65 -12.89 12.40
CA LEU A 30 -1.72 -11.75 12.46
C LEU A 30 -0.60 -11.89 11.43
N LEU A 31 0.05 -13.04 11.38
CA LEU A 31 1.15 -13.30 10.45
C LEU A 31 0.66 -13.31 8.98
N PRO A 32 -0.45 -13.98 8.62
CA PRO A 32 -1.07 -13.85 7.30
C PRO A 32 -1.32 -12.41 6.86
N PHE A 33 -1.78 -11.53 7.75
CA PHE A 33 -2.04 -10.12 7.42
C PHE A 33 -0.76 -9.36 7.05
N PHE A 34 0.31 -9.55 7.81
CA PHE A 34 1.63 -9.01 7.44
C PHE A 34 2.15 -9.60 6.13
N ALA A 35 1.98 -10.91 5.92
CA ALA A 35 2.41 -11.56 4.70
C ALA A 35 1.70 -11.01 3.47
N VAL A 36 0.37 -10.83 3.53
CA VAL A 36 -0.41 -10.22 2.45
C VAL A 36 0.13 -8.85 2.09
N TRP A 37 0.40 -8.00 3.09
CA TRP A 37 1.01 -6.70 2.88
C TRP A 37 2.33 -6.78 2.13
N ILE A 38 3.30 -7.55 2.66
CA ILE A 38 4.64 -7.66 2.07
C ILE A 38 4.58 -8.20 0.64
N PHE A 39 3.77 -9.24 0.38
CA PHE A 39 3.64 -9.81 -0.95
C PHE A 39 3.00 -8.84 -1.94
N CYS A 40 1.91 -8.17 -1.55
CA CYS A 40 1.23 -7.22 -2.43
C CYS A 40 2.13 -6.01 -2.72
N TYR A 41 2.78 -5.45 -1.69
CA TYR A 41 3.77 -4.39 -1.83
C TYR A 41 4.86 -4.79 -2.83
N TYR A 42 5.42 -6.00 -2.70
CA TYR A 42 6.46 -6.49 -3.60
C TYR A 42 5.98 -6.59 -5.05
N PHE A 43 4.79 -7.13 -5.30
CA PHE A 43 4.26 -7.27 -6.66
C PHE A 43 3.99 -5.91 -7.31
N ASP A 44 3.37 -4.99 -6.57
CA ASP A 44 3.11 -3.62 -7.02
C ASP A 44 4.41 -2.88 -7.33
N LEU A 45 5.36 -2.90 -6.38
CA LEU A 45 6.66 -2.29 -6.57
C LEU A 45 7.41 -2.88 -7.78
N ARG A 46 7.37 -4.21 -7.94
CA ARG A 46 8.05 -4.90 -9.04
C ARG A 46 7.49 -4.46 -10.40
N ILE A 47 6.17 -4.33 -10.55
CA ILE A 47 5.58 -3.89 -11.83
C ILE A 47 5.92 -2.42 -12.11
N THR A 48 5.90 -1.55 -11.10
CA THR A 48 6.23 -0.12 -11.22
C THR A 48 7.69 0.09 -11.61
N ILE A 49 8.64 -0.59 -10.95
CA ILE A 49 10.07 -0.43 -11.27
C ILE A 49 10.41 -1.06 -12.63
N SER A 50 9.73 -2.14 -13.03
CA SER A 50 9.96 -2.76 -14.34
C SER A 50 9.43 -1.91 -15.49
N ASN A 51 8.50 -0.99 -15.22
CA ASN A 51 7.88 -0.12 -16.22
C ASN A 51 7.95 1.33 -15.73
N LEU A 52 9.12 1.96 -15.84
CA LEU A 52 9.37 3.29 -15.26
C LEU A 52 8.41 4.39 -15.74
N GLN A 53 7.75 4.22 -16.88
CA GLN A 53 6.68 5.09 -17.36
C GLN A 53 5.49 5.16 -16.38
N LEU A 54 5.29 4.12 -15.56
CA LEU A 54 4.25 4.09 -14.52
C LEU A 54 4.56 5.05 -13.36
N LEU A 55 5.82 5.49 -13.16
CA LEU A 55 6.15 6.45 -12.11
C LEU A 55 5.45 7.80 -12.30
N GLU A 56 5.01 8.13 -13.52
CA GLU A 56 4.21 9.33 -13.81
C GLU A 56 2.73 9.17 -13.44
N HIS A 57 2.29 7.93 -13.24
CA HIS A 57 0.92 7.56 -12.89
C HIS A 57 0.80 7.02 -11.46
N GLU A 58 1.91 7.00 -10.73
CA GLU A 58 1.99 6.48 -9.38
C GLU A 58 1.19 7.36 -8.42
N ARG A 59 0.35 6.74 -7.60
CA ARG A 59 -0.54 7.47 -6.69
C ARG A 59 0.19 7.93 -5.44
N ASN A 60 1.19 7.17 -5.00
CA ASN A 60 2.07 7.61 -3.94
C ASN A 60 3.03 8.67 -4.46
N LEU A 61 2.74 9.95 -4.19
CA LEU A 61 3.58 11.07 -4.65
C LEU A 61 5.02 11.03 -4.11
N VAL A 62 5.24 10.39 -2.96
CA VAL A 62 6.56 10.33 -2.32
C VAL A 62 7.49 9.42 -3.12
N PHE A 63 7.00 8.29 -3.62
CA PHE A 63 7.84 7.28 -4.26
C PHE A 63 8.50 7.77 -5.57
N PRO A 64 7.81 8.39 -6.54
CA PRO A 64 8.44 8.95 -7.73
C PRO A 64 9.47 10.03 -7.42
N ILE A 65 9.22 10.87 -6.41
CA ILE A 65 10.15 11.92 -5.98
C ILE A 65 11.44 11.28 -5.45
N LEU A 66 11.32 10.29 -4.56
CA LEU A 66 12.46 9.56 -4.02
C LEU A 66 13.20 8.79 -5.12
N TYR A 67 12.47 8.10 -5.99
CA TYR A 67 13.06 7.29 -7.05
C TYR A 67 13.82 8.15 -8.07
N ARG A 68 13.32 9.34 -8.42
CA ARG A 68 14.05 10.28 -9.30
C ARG A 68 15.34 10.79 -8.66
N LYS A 69 15.36 10.99 -7.33
CA LYS A 69 16.54 11.49 -6.60
C LYS A 69 17.58 10.42 -6.31
N MET A 70 17.14 9.20 -6.00
CA MET A 70 18.00 8.15 -5.40
C MET A 70 18.04 6.86 -6.21
N GLY A 71 17.25 6.75 -7.29
CA GLY A 71 17.09 5.54 -8.08
C GLY A 71 16.56 4.38 -7.23
N LYS A 72 17.12 3.18 -7.45
CA LYS A 72 16.73 1.96 -6.73
C LYS A 72 16.90 2.05 -5.20
N LYS A 73 17.75 2.96 -4.69
CA LYS A 73 17.88 3.19 -3.24
C LYS A 73 16.62 3.76 -2.61
N ALA A 74 15.68 4.30 -3.41
CA ALA A 74 14.38 4.74 -2.93
C ALA A 74 13.49 3.58 -2.45
N VAL A 75 13.73 2.35 -2.91
CA VAL A 75 12.93 1.16 -2.54
C VAL A 75 12.94 0.87 -1.04
N PRO A 76 14.11 0.68 -0.39
CA PRO A 76 14.14 0.45 1.04
C PRO A 76 13.64 1.67 1.83
N VAL A 77 13.86 2.90 1.35
CA VAL A 77 13.34 4.11 2.00
C VAL A 77 11.81 4.14 1.97
N GLN A 78 11.21 3.84 0.83
CA GLN A 78 9.76 3.74 0.67
C GLN A 78 9.17 2.69 1.61
N PHE A 79 9.79 1.51 1.67
CA PHE A 79 9.35 0.43 2.57
C PHE A 79 9.40 0.86 4.05
N LEU A 80 10.46 1.56 4.46
CA LEU A 80 10.59 2.09 5.81
C LEU A 80 9.53 3.15 6.12
N VAL A 81 9.30 4.09 5.19
CA VAL A 81 8.27 5.14 5.33
C VAL A 81 6.88 4.53 5.47
N GLU A 82 6.57 3.51 4.68
CA GLU A 82 5.28 2.83 4.74
C GLU A 82 5.12 2.02 6.03
N THR A 83 6.18 1.31 6.46
CA THR A 83 6.21 0.62 7.76
C THR A 83 5.94 1.61 8.90
N ALA A 84 6.61 2.77 8.89
CA ALA A 84 6.39 3.80 9.89
C ALA A 84 4.96 4.35 9.84
N THR A 85 4.41 4.54 8.64
CA THR A 85 3.03 5.01 8.44
C THR A 85 2.01 4.03 9.03
N ILE A 86 2.16 2.73 8.76
CA ILE A 86 1.30 1.68 9.32
C ILE A 86 1.32 1.71 10.85
N VAL A 87 2.52 1.78 11.44
CA VAL A 87 2.69 1.84 12.90
C VAL A 87 2.07 3.11 13.49
N ILE A 88 2.32 4.27 12.87
CA ILE A 88 1.77 5.56 13.31
C ILE A 88 0.24 5.54 13.26
N ILE A 89 -0.36 5.03 12.16
CA ILE A 89 -1.82 4.92 12.04
C ILE A 89 -2.38 4.06 13.18
N ALA A 90 -1.79 2.89 13.44
CA ALA A 90 -2.24 2.03 14.53
C ALA A 90 -2.15 2.73 15.91
N ILE A 91 -1.07 3.48 16.16
CA ILE A 91 -0.88 4.25 17.40
C ILE A 91 -1.90 5.39 17.51
N ILE A 92 -2.24 6.07 16.41
CA ILE A 92 -3.25 7.15 16.43
C ILE A 92 -4.61 6.63 16.92
N PHE A 93 -5.00 5.43 16.52
CA PHE A 93 -6.30 4.85 16.89
C PHE A 93 -6.32 4.14 18.25
N GLU A 94 -5.22 3.51 18.68
CA GLU A 94 -5.16 2.77 19.95
C GLU A 94 -4.49 3.53 21.09
N HIS A 95 -3.80 4.63 20.81
CA HIS A 95 -2.92 5.33 21.76
C HIS A 95 -1.83 4.46 22.40
N ALA A 96 -1.55 3.28 21.81
CA ALA A 96 -0.55 2.33 22.26
C ALA A 96 -0.03 1.48 21.08
N ILE A 97 1.16 0.90 21.24
CA ILE A 97 1.70 -0.07 20.28
C ILE A 97 0.94 -1.39 20.47
N ASN A 98 0.10 -1.74 19.50
CA ASN A 98 -0.68 -2.98 19.51
C ASN A 98 -0.44 -3.75 18.20
N VAL A 99 0.12 -4.96 18.30
CA VAL A 99 0.46 -5.80 17.14
C VAL A 99 -0.76 -6.20 16.31
N VAL A 100 -1.92 -6.38 16.95
CA VAL A 100 -3.17 -6.71 16.27
C VAL A 100 -3.59 -5.55 15.38
N SER A 101 -3.61 -4.33 15.93
CA SER A 101 -3.97 -3.12 15.20
C SER A 101 -2.98 -2.82 14.07
N ILE A 102 -1.68 -3.01 14.31
CA ILE A 102 -0.65 -2.90 13.26
C ILE A 102 -0.90 -3.93 12.15
N SER A 103 -1.21 -5.19 12.48
CA SER A 103 -1.47 -6.22 11.47
C SER A 103 -2.69 -5.91 10.60
N ILE A 104 -3.74 -5.33 11.18
CA ILE A 104 -4.96 -4.94 10.45
C ILE A 104 -4.65 -3.77 9.51
N VAL A 105 -3.92 -2.76 9.99
CA VAL A 105 -3.49 -1.64 9.14
C VAL A 105 -2.60 -2.14 8.01
N SER A 106 -1.65 -3.06 8.28
CA SER A 106 -0.85 -3.73 7.26
C SER A 106 -1.73 -4.43 6.23
N PHE A 107 -2.70 -5.24 6.66
CA PHE A 107 -3.59 -5.94 5.74
C PHE A 107 -4.32 -4.98 4.80
N VAL A 108 -4.88 -3.89 5.34
CA VAL A 108 -5.56 -2.86 4.52
C VAL A 108 -4.60 -2.22 3.52
N PHE A 109 -3.36 -1.89 3.92
CA PHE A 109 -2.32 -1.43 3.00
C PHE A 109 -1.98 -2.49 1.93
N GLY A 110 -1.95 -3.77 2.31
CA GLY A 110 -1.77 -4.88 1.39
C GLY A 110 -2.83 -4.95 0.31
N ILE A 111 -4.11 -4.78 0.67
CA ILE A 111 -5.20 -4.69 -0.31
C ILE A 111 -5.02 -3.48 -1.24
N SER A 112 -4.49 -2.35 -0.73
CA SER A 112 -4.19 -1.15 -1.55
C SER A 112 -3.16 -1.46 -2.63
N HIS A 113 -2.08 -2.13 -2.26
CA HIS A 113 -1.07 -2.57 -3.22
C HIS A 113 -1.60 -3.59 -4.21
N LEU A 114 -2.52 -4.47 -3.80
CA LEU A 114 -3.12 -5.42 -4.71
C LEU A 114 -3.97 -4.69 -5.78
N GLU A 115 -4.77 -3.70 -5.37
CA GLU A 115 -5.52 -2.85 -6.31
C GLU A 115 -4.58 -2.07 -7.24
N ALA A 116 -3.51 -1.48 -6.70
CA ALA A 116 -2.49 -0.76 -7.46
C ALA A 116 -1.81 -1.68 -8.48
N TYR A 117 -1.43 -2.90 -8.08
CA TYR A 117 -0.85 -3.91 -8.96
C TYR A 117 -1.76 -4.24 -10.15
N PHE A 118 -3.05 -4.48 -9.91
CA PHE A 118 -4.00 -4.76 -10.99
C PHE A 118 -4.22 -3.55 -11.90
N SER A 119 -4.30 -2.35 -11.33
CA SER A 119 -4.39 -1.09 -12.07
C SER A 119 -3.16 -0.89 -12.97
N ASN A 120 -1.96 -1.09 -12.42
CA ASN A 120 -0.69 -0.99 -13.12
C ASN A 120 -0.60 -2.02 -14.25
N LYS A 121 -1.03 -3.26 -14.01
CA LYS A 121 -1.09 -4.30 -15.06
C LYS A 121 -2.00 -3.90 -16.22
N PHE A 122 -3.13 -3.29 -15.93
CA PHE A 122 -4.03 -2.77 -16.95
C PHE A 122 -3.42 -1.59 -17.73
N LEU A 123 -2.78 -0.65 -17.02
CA LEU A 123 -2.08 0.49 -17.62
C LEU A 123 -0.95 0.05 -18.56
N VAL A 124 -0.09 -0.88 -18.13
CA VAL A 124 0.98 -1.44 -18.98
C VAL A 124 0.41 -2.02 -20.27
N LYS A 125 -0.68 -2.79 -20.20
CA LYS A 125 -1.34 -3.35 -21.39
C LYS A 125 -1.89 -2.26 -22.31
N LYS A 126 -2.41 -1.17 -21.75
CA LYS A 126 -2.94 -0.03 -22.53
C LYS A 126 -1.84 0.78 -23.19
N ILE A 127 -0.74 1.03 -22.48
CA ILE A 127 0.43 1.74 -22.98
C ILE A 127 1.10 0.91 -24.08
N GLY A 128 1.37 -0.38 -23.84
CA GLY A 128 1.99 -1.26 -24.83
C GLY A 128 1.19 -1.39 -26.13
N LYS A 129 -0.15 -1.32 -26.07
CA LYS A 129 -1.02 -1.29 -27.27
C LYS A 129 -1.01 0.03 -28.04
N LYS A 130 -0.54 1.13 -27.44
CA LYS A 130 -0.48 2.45 -28.09
C LYS A 130 0.80 2.65 -28.90
N TYR A 131 1.80 1.79 -28.68
CA TYR A 131 3.11 1.82 -29.35
C TYR A 131 3.36 0.60 -30.24
N LEU A 132 2.33 -0.20 -30.51
CA LEU A 132 2.27 -1.26 -31.52
C LEU A 132 1.19 -0.90 -32.54
#